data_AF-A0AA38H3W3-F1
#
_entry.id   AF-A0AA38H3W3-F1
#
_cell.length_a   1.000
_cell.length_b   1.000
_cell.length_c   1.000
_cell.angle_alpha   90.00
_cell.angle_beta   90.00
_cell.angle_gamma   90.00
#
_symmetry.space_group_name_H-M   'P 1'
#
loop_
_entity.id
_entity.type
_entity.pdbx_description
1 polymer ?
#
loop_
_entity_poly.entity_id
_entity_poly.type
_entity_poly.pdbx_seq_one_letter_code
_entity_poly.pdbx_strand_id
1 'polypeptide(L)'
;MLKLALSHASRPARLPVVFRGIHFSAPLLVGPSALEARLRDGLKSAMKARDKQAATAIKASLTRLRLSSDATNAAKAGPSPNEPATESAVITALRKGIDKRKEAAEIYAPTSPSPSPEQHTTLTSEIDLLSAYLPQSPSAESLSALVDEVISSLSAEVRAGKGAMGPVMKGILEKLGEAAGVVDRKEIGRLVQEALKR
;
A
#
# COMPACT_ATOMS: atom_id res chain seq x y z
N MET A 1 -8.51 -89.89 -20.83
CA MET A 1 -7.79 -89.48 -19.59
C MET A 1 -7.09 -88.17 -19.89
N LEU A 2 -7.41 -87.05 -19.19
CA LEU A 2 -6.86 -85.69 -19.43
C LEU A 2 -7.18 -85.17 -20.87
N LYS A 3 -7.10 -83.90 -21.31
CA LYS A 3 -6.99 -82.51 -20.77
C LYS A 3 -7.54 -81.58 -21.91
N LEU A 4 -7.89 -80.29 -21.76
CA LEU A 4 -7.89 -79.33 -20.65
C LEU A 4 -9.06 -78.33 -20.77
N ALA A 5 -9.62 -78.00 -19.60
CA ALA A 5 -10.41 -76.85 -19.12
C ALA A 5 -10.50 -75.48 -19.87
N LEU A 6 -11.57 -74.74 -19.50
CA LEU A 6 -11.86 -73.29 -19.62
C LEU A 6 -12.12 -72.66 -21.01
N SER A 7 -13.41 -72.50 -21.31
CA SER A 7 -13.91 -71.33 -22.07
C SER A 7 -14.24 -70.20 -21.11
N HIS A 8 -13.67 -69.00 -21.31
CA HIS A 8 -14.35 -67.68 -21.26
C HIS A 8 -13.34 -66.56 -21.55
N ALA A 9 -13.54 -65.83 -22.65
CA ALA A 9 -12.67 -64.70 -23.03
C ALA A 9 -13.07 -63.42 -22.29
N SER A 10 -12.46 -63.17 -21.12
CA SER A 10 -12.66 -61.92 -20.38
C SER A 10 -12.04 -60.73 -21.12
N ARG A 11 -12.86 -59.75 -21.52
CA ARG A 11 -12.38 -58.48 -22.09
C ARG A 11 -11.87 -57.57 -20.97
N PRO A 12 -10.61 -57.11 -20.98
CA PRO A 12 -10.17 -56.09 -20.03
C PRO A 12 -10.91 -54.76 -20.30
N ALA A 13 -11.51 -54.19 -19.26
CA ALA A 13 -12.19 -52.90 -19.36
C ALA A 13 -11.18 -51.77 -19.62
N ARG A 14 -11.44 -50.92 -20.62
CA ARG A 14 -10.69 -49.67 -20.79
C ARG A 14 -11.12 -48.69 -19.70
N LEU A 15 -10.25 -48.44 -18.72
CA LEU A 15 -10.40 -47.31 -17.81
C LEU A 15 -10.30 -46.00 -18.61
N PRO A 16 -11.16 -44.99 -18.35
CA PRO A 16 -11.01 -43.70 -18.98
C PRO A 16 -9.74 -43.01 -18.49
N VAL A 17 -8.90 -42.56 -19.41
CA VAL A 17 -7.76 -41.69 -19.07
C VAL A 17 -8.33 -40.33 -18.68
N VAL A 18 -8.52 -40.11 -17.38
CA VAL A 18 -8.91 -38.81 -16.84
C VAL A 18 -7.73 -37.85 -17.04
N PHE A 19 -7.75 -37.15 -18.17
CA PHE A 19 -6.75 -36.13 -18.49
C PHE A 19 -6.95 -34.95 -17.53
N ARG A 20 -6.27 -35.02 -16.38
CA ARG A 20 -6.40 -34.06 -15.28
C ARG A 20 -5.84 -32.72 -15.76
N GLY A 21 -6.72 -31.87 -16.26
CA GLY A 21 -6.37 -30.60 -16.90
C GLY A 21 -5.41 -29.80 -16.02
N ILE A 22 -4.21 -29.56 -16.53
CA ILE A 22 -3.24 -28.70 -15.86
C ILE A 22 -3.81 -27.29 -15.99
N HIS A 23 -4.47 -26.81 -14.94
CA HIS A 23 -4.93 -25.44 -14.85
C HIS A 23 -3.72 -24.52 -14.81
N PHE A 24 -3.24 -24.12 -15.99
CA PHE A 24 -2.43 -22.94 -16.19
C PHE A 24 -3.31 -21.71 -15.89
N SER A 25 -3.59 -21.50 -14.60
CA SER A 25 -3.90 -20.18 -14.07
C SER A 25 -2.67 -19.33 -14.36
N ALA A 26 -2.67 -18.64 -15.50
CA ALA A 26 -1.61 -17.72 -15.86
C ALA A 26 -1.44 -16.76 -14.67
N PRO A 27 -0.23 -16.67 -14.08
CA PRO A 27 -0.02 -15.74 -12.99
C PRO A 27 -0.34 -14.36 -13.55
N LEU A 28 -1.27 -13.66 -12.91
CA LEU A 28 -1.56 -12.28 -13.26
C LEU A 28 -0.23 -11.54 -13.23
N LEU A 29 0.18 -10.98 -14.37
CA LEU A 29 1.34 -10.11 -14.46
C LEU A 29 0.99 -8.82 -13.71
N VAL A 30 1.12 -8.87 -12.40
CA VAL A 30 0.94 -7.71 -11.53
C VAL A 30 2.01 -6.71 -11.97
N GLY A 31 1.58 -5.63 -12.61
CA GLY A 31 2.44 -4.50 -12.93
C GLY A 31 2.73 -3.68 -11.67
N PRO A 32 3.73 -2.77 -11.70
CA PRO A 32 3.84 -1.73 -10.69
C PRO A 32 2.51 -0.96 -10.59
N SER A 33 2.10 -0.59 -9.38
CA SER A 33 0.93 0.26 -9.14
C SER A 33 1.05 1.61 -9.86
N ALA A 34 -0.07 2.31 -10.07
CA ALA A 34 -0.09 3.54 -10.87
C ALA A 34 0.85 4.61 -10.30
N LEU A 35 0.88 4.75 -8.97
CA LEU A 35 1.81 5.61 -8.25
C LEU A 35 3.27 5.16 -8.37
N GLU A 36 3.56 3.86 -8.32
CA GLU A 36 4.92 3.35 -8.53
C GLU A 36 5.41 3.62 -9.96
N ALA A 37 4.56 3.42 -10.97
CA ALA A 37 4.86 3.77 -12.36
C ALA A 37 5.14 5.27 -12.51
N ARG A 38 4.25 6.12 -11.97
CA ARG A 38 4.39 7.59 -11.96
C ARG A 38 5.70 8.05 -11.30
N LEU A 39 6.12 7.41 -10.21
CA LEU A 39 7.42 7.69 -9.55
C LEU A 39 8.62 7.23 -10.39
N ARG A 40 8.54 6.05 -11.01
CA ARG A 40 9.58 5.54 -11.91
C ARG A 40 9.76 6.45 -13.14
N ASP A 41 8.68 7.03 -13.66
CA ASP A 41 8.73 8.00 -14.78
C ASP A 41 9.13 9.42 -14.36
N GLY A 42 8.76 9.84 -13.15
CA GLY A 42 9.29 11.05 -12.51
C GLY A 42 10.83 11.01 -12.37
N LEU A 43 11.38 9.87 -11.95
CA LEU A 43 12.83 9.66 -11.87
C LEU A 43 13.51 9.76 -13.25
N LYS A 44 12.96 9.12 -14.29
CA LYS A 44 13.47 9.26 -15.68
C LYS A 44 13.47 10.72 -16.12
N SER A 45 12.41 11.45 -15.80
CA SER A 45 12.23 12.86 -16.16
C SER A 45 13.26 13.77 -15.48
N ALA A 46 13.48 13.61 -14.17
CA ALA A 46 14.51 14.32 -13.43
C ALA A 46 15.94 14.03 -13.98
N MET A 47 16.25 12.76 -14.25
CA MET A 47 17.53 12.37 -14.86
C MET A 47 17.75 12.97 -16.26
N LYS A 48 16.68 13.11 -17.05
CA LYS A 48 16.71 13.78 -18.37
C LYS A 48 16.91 15.29 -18.22
N ALA A 49 16.21 15.92 -17.27
CA ALA A 49 16.34 17.35 -16.94
C ALA A 49 17.66 17.72 -16.23
N ARG A 50 18.49 16.73 -15.87
CA ARG A 50 19.72 16.88 -15.06
C ARG A 50 19.49 17.39 -13.63
N ASP A 51 18.25 17.36 -13.16
CA ASP A 51 17.92 17.64 -11.76
C ASP A 51 18.43 16.50 -10.87
N LYS A 52 19.58 16.73 -10.24
CA LYS A 52 20.21 15.79 -9.31
C LYS A 52 19.43 15.68 -7.99
N GLN A 53 18.75 16.73 -7.56
CA GLN A 53 18.04 16.77 -6.28
C GLN A 53 16.76 15.93 -6.39
N ALA A 54 15.89 16.22 -7.35
CA ALA A 54 14.69 15.43 -7.63
C ALA A 54 15.02 13.96 -7.93
N ALA A 55 16.05 13.69 -8.75
CA ALA A 55 16.46 12.33 -9.06
C ALA A 55 16.94 11.57 -7.81
N THR A 56 17.67 12.24 -6.91
CA THR A 56 18.10 11.63 -5.64
C THR A 56 16.92 11.40 -4.70
N ALA A 57 16.03 12.38 -4.57
CA ALA A 57 14.86 12.34 -3.70
C ALA A 57 13.90 11.19 -4.06
N ILE A 58 13.55 11.07 -5.34
CA ILE A 58 12.66 10.02 -5.87
C ILE A 58 13.35 8.65 -5.79
N LYS A 59 14.64 8.55 -6.14
CA LYS A 59 15.41 7.31 -6.05
C LYS A 59 15.51 6.81 -4.60
N ALA A 60 15.70 7.69 -3.63
CA ALA A 60 15.71 7.34 -2.22
C ALA A 60 14.35 6.79 -1.75
N SER A 61 13.24 7.38 -2.22
CA SER A 61 11.89 6.89 -1.92
C SER A 61 11.59 5.53 -2.58
N LEU A 62 12.03 5.29 -3.81
CA LEU A 62 11.91 3.99 -4.49
C LEU A 62 12.82 2.91 -3.84
N THR A 63 14.00 3.27 -3.33
CA THR A 63 14.83 2.35 -2.53
C THR A 63 14.17 2.04 -1.18
N ARG A 64 13.58 3.04 -0.51
CA ARG A 64 12.81 2.84 0.73
C ARG A 64 11.62 1.90 0.53
N LEU A 65 10.92 2.02 -0.60
CA LEU A 65 9.82 1.14 -0.99
C LEU A 65 10.29 -0.32 -1.04
N ARG A 66 11.34 -0.61 -1.82
CA ARG A 66 11.95 -1.95 -1.93
C ARG A 66 12.34 -2.52 -0.57
N LEU A 67 13.11 -1.76 0.22
CA LEU A 67 13.51 -2.20 1.57
C LEU A 67 12.32 -2.44 2.51
N SER A 68 11.15 -1.83 2.25
CA SER A 68 9.94 -2.06 3.04
C SER A 68 9.10 -3.25 2.56
N SER A 69 9.10 -3.57 1.26
CA SER A 69 8.57 -4.85 0.77
C SER A 69 9.49 -6.00 1.16
N ASP A 70 10.81 -5.83 1.08
CA ASP A 70 11.79 -6.80 1.57
C ASP A 70 11.58 -7.09 3.07
N ALA A 71 11.42 -6.05 3.90
CA ALA A 71 11.20 -6.21 5.34
C ALA A 71 9.86 -6.88 5.73
N THR A 72 8.85 -6.87 4.85
CA THR A 72 7.57 -7.58 5.07
C THR A 72 7.56 -8.97 4.43
N ASN A 73 8.24 -9.15 3.30
CA ASN A 73 8.27 -10.39 2.53
C ASN A 73 9.39 -11.35 2.97
N ALA A 74 10.46 -10.89 3.63
CA ALA A 74 11.58 -11.72 4.11
C ALA A 74 11.17 -12.86 5.07
N ALA A 75 9.95 -12.81 5.64
CA ALA A 75 9.37 -13.90 6.42
C ALA A 75 8.78 -15.05 5.56
N LYS A 76 8.66 -14.90 4.23
CA LYS A 76 8.03 -15.88 3.32
C LYS A 76 8.63 -16.01 1.92
N ALA A 77 9.39 -15.04 1.41
CA ALA A 77 10.08 -15.10 0.13
C ALA A 77 11.44 -14.39 0.18
N GLY A 78 12.42 -14.91 -0.58
CA GLY A 78 13.72 -14.25 -0.76
C GLY A 78 13.61 -12.99 -1.65
N PRO A 79 14.72 -12.23 -1.79
CA PRO A 79 14.71 -10.97 -2.52
C PRO A 79 14.36 -11.17 -3.99
N SER A 80 13.18 -10.70 -4.39
CA SER A 80 12.76 -10.60 -5.79
C SER A 80 12.84 -9.11 -6.18
N PRO A 81 13.90 -8.64 -6.88
CA PRO A 81 14.18 -7.19 -7.04
C PRO A 81 13.18 -6.42 -7.91
N ASN A 82 12.11 -7.09 -8.34
CA ASN A 82 11.16 -6.67 -9.35
C ASN A 82 9.71 -6.98 -8.97
N GLU A 83 9.44 -7.42 -7.73
CA GLU A 83 8.05 -7.53 -7.24
C GLU A 83 7.39 -6.14 -7.26
N PRO A 84 6.19 -5.99 -7.83
CA PRO A 84 5.46 -4.73 -7.85
C PRO A 84 4.96 -4.39 -6.44
N ALA A 85 5.06 -3.12 -6.06
CA ALA A 85 4.47 -2.67 -4.81
C ALA A 85 2.97 -2.34 -4.99
N THR A 86 2.15 -2.76 -4.03
CA THR A 86 0.74 -2.33 -3.95
C THR A 86 0.66 -0.83 -3.67
N GLU A 87 -0.34 -0.15 -4.23
CA GLU A 87 -0.55 1.31 -4.11
C GLU A 87 -0.41 1.81 -2.66
N SER A 88 -1.03 1.09 -1.72
CA SER A 88 -1.01 1.40 -0.29
C SER A 88 0.37 1.21 0.37
N ALA A 89 1.19 0.27 -0.10
CA ALA A 89 2.58 0.14 0.31
C ALA A 89 3.44 1.31 -0.24
N VAL A 90 3.21 1.72 -1.49
CA VAL A 90 3.90 2.88 -2.11
C VAL A 90 3.59 4.17 -1.33
N ILE A 91 2.31 4.45 -1.07
CA ILE A 91 1.88 5.61 -0.26
C ILE A 91 2.52 5.54 1.14
N THR A 92 2.48 4.38 1.80
CA THR A 92 3.07 4.20 3.14
C THR A 92 4.59 4.42 3.15
N ALA A 93 5.30 3.99 2.10
CA ALA A 93 6.74 4.21 1.98
C ALA A 93 7.08 5.68 1.70
N LEU A 94 6.29 6.37 0.87
CA LEU A 94 6.47 7.80 0.58
C LEU A 94 6.24 8.65 1.83
N ARG A 95 5.15 8.42 2.58
CA ARG A 95 4.89 9.11 3.85
C ARG A 95 6.08 9.01 4.81
N LYS A 96 6.52 7.78 5.11
CA LYS A 96 7.72 7.52 5.93
C LYS A 96 9.02 8.13 5.37
N GLY A 97 9.05 8.46 4.06
CA GLY A 97 10.14 9.19 3.42
C GLY A 97 10.01 10.71 3.49
N ILE A 98 8.79 11.24 3.63
CA ILE A 98 8.47 12.66 3.83
C ILE A 98 8.59 13.04 5.30
N ASP A 99 8.04 12.23 6.20
CA ASP A 99 8.04 12.48 7.65
C ASP A 99 9.49 12.54 8.19
N LYS A 100 10.34 11.62 7.73
CA LYS A 100 11.80 11.64 8.00
C LYS A 100 12.55 12.84 7.42
N ARG A 101 11.98 13.53 6.42
CA ARG A 101 12.53 14.80 5.92
C ARG A 101 12.02 16.00 6.71
N LYS A 102 10.80 15.94 7.26
CA LYS A 102 10.30 16.94 8.22
C LYS A 102 11.13 16.91 9.51
N GLU A 103 11.31 15.71 10.09
CA GLU A 103 12.22 15.44 11.21
C GLU A 103 13.61 16.05 10.97
N ALA A 104 14.16 15.88 9.76
CA ALA A 104 15.46 16.44 9.38
C ALA A 104 15.43 17.96 9.12
N ALA A 105 14.35 18.50 8.56
CA ALA A 105 14.21 19.93 8.28
C ALA A 105 14.09 20.74 9.58
N GLU A 106 13.40 20.21 10.59
CA GLU A 106 13.31 20.79 11.94
C GLU A 106 14.70 20.92 12.61
N ILE A 107 15.60 19.96 12.38
CA ILE A 107 17.00 20.03 12.87
C ILE A 107 17.77 21.20 12.25
N TYR A 108 17.42 21.63 11.03
CA TYR A 108 18.08 22.72 10.30
C TYR A 108 17.27 24.02 10.23
N ALA A 109 16.11 24.07 10.88
CA ALA A 109 15.20 25.22 10.89
C ALA A 109 15.87 26.48 11.50
N PRO A 110 15.41 27.71 11.19
CA PRO A 110 16.04 28.94 11.69
C PRO A 110 15.98 29.09 13.21
N THR A 111 15.09 28.34 13.86
CA THR A 111 14.88 28.28 15.31
C THR A 111 15.55 27.06 15.97
N SER A 112 16.33 26.27 15.23
CA SER A 112 16.98 25.07 15.77
C SER A 112 18.32 25.40 16.47
N PRO A 113 18.89 24.45 17.24
CA PRO A 113 20.25 24.59 17.80
C PRO A 113 21.38 24.55 16.74
N SER A 114 21.07 24.29 15.47
CA SER A 114 22.05 24.12 14.37
C SER A 114 21.43 24.56 13.03
N PRO A 115 21.05 25.84 12.89
CA PRO A 115 20.31 26.33 11.73
C PRO A 115 21.17 26.24 10.45
N SER A 116 20.58 25.75 9.38
CA SER A 116 21.26 25.59 8.08
C SER A 116 20.27 25.88 6.93
N PRO A 117 20.16 27.14 6.48
CA PRO A 117 19.15 27.57 5.51
C PRO A 117 19.19 26.79 4.20
N GLU A 118 20.38 26.42 3.72
CA GLU A 118 20.57 25.66 2.48
C GLU A 118 20.06 24.21 2.62
N GLN A 119 20.40 23.54 3.73
CA GLN A 119 19.93 22.17 4.00
C GLN A 119 18.42 22.14 4.29
N HIS A 120 17.90 23.12 5.04
CA HIS A 120 16.46 23.27 5.25
C HIS A 120 15.70 23.48 3.94
N THR A 121 16.16 24.39 3.07
CA THR A 121 15.54 24.65 1.76
C THR A 121 15.58 23.41 0.87
N THR A 122 16.69 22.67 0.89
CA THR A 122 16.85 21.40 0.18
C THR A 122 15.84 20.36 0.67
N LEU A 123 15.68 20.21 1.98
CA LEU A 123 14.75 19.23 2.56
C LEU A 123 13.27 19.62 2.34
N THR A 124 12.92 20.91 2.46
CA THR A 124 11.57 21.40 2.17
C THR A 124 11.20 21.18 0.71
N SER A 125 12.07 21.53 -0.23
CA SER A 125 11.81 21.28 -1.66
C SER A 125 11.75 19.78 -2.01
N GLU A 126 12.48 18.90 -1.30
CA GLU A 126 12.27 17.45 -1.41
C GLU A 126 10.93 16.97 -0.80
N ILE A 127 10.45 17.59 0.28
CA ILE A 127 9.13 17.30 0.89
C ILE A 127 8.02 17.69 -0.09
N ASP A 128 8.07 18.90 -0.65
CA ASP A 128 7.05 19.40 -1.58
C ASP A 128 6.99 18.54 -2.85
N LEU A 129 8.16 18.25 -3.44
CA LEU A 129 8.29 17.41 -4.62
C LEU A 129 7.72 16.00 -4.40
N LEU A 130 7.98 15.37 -3.26
CA LEU A 130 7.45 14.03 -2.96
C LEU A 130 5.97 14.06 -2.56
N SER A 131 5.51 15.13 -1.92
CA SER A 131 4.10 15.31 -1.56
C SER A 131 3.22 15.46 -2.80
N ALA A 132 3.72 16.07 -3.88
CA ALA A 132 3.02 16.17 -5.17
C ALA A 132 2.75 14.81 -5.88
N TYR A 133 3.36 13.71 -5.41
CA TYR A 133 3.01 12.35 -5.87
C TYR A 133 1.89 11.70 -5.06
N LEU A 134 1.67 12.11 -3.80
CA LEU A 134 0.61 11.54 -2.97
C LEU A 134 -0.77 12.09 -3.37
N PRO A 135 -1.86 11.33 -3.16
CA PRO A 135 -3.20 11.89 -3.10
C PRO A 135 -3.27 13.04 -2.09
N GLN A 136 -4.12 14.04 -2.34
CA GLN A 136 -4.33 15.11 -1.37
C GLN A 136 -4.87 14.53 -0.06
N SER A 137 -4.28 14.91 1.07
CA SER A 137 -4.86 14.60 2.38
C SER A 137 -6.14 15.42 2.56
N PRO A 138 -7.27 14.83 2.97
CA PRO A 138 -8.41 15.60 3.44
C PRO A 138 -8.02 16.48 4.63
N SER A 139 -8.69 17.63 4.79
CA SER A 139 -8.51 18.51 5.95
C SER A 139 -9.12 17.88 7.21
N ALA A 140 -8.74 18.37 8.39
CA ALA A 140 -9.31 17.92 9.66
C ALA A 140 -10.84 18.12 9.73
N GLU A 141 -11.36 19.21 9.13
CA GLU A 141 -12.79 19.47 9.03
C GLU A 141 -13.48 18.45 8.11
N SER A 142 -12.91 18.17 6.93
CA SER A 142 -13.42 17.14 6.02
C SER A 142 -13.37 15.74 6.63
N LEU A 143 -12.35 15.42 7.42
CA LEU A 143 -12.26 14.18 8.19
C LEU A 143 -13.32 14.11 9.29
N SER A 144 -13.58 15.19 10.02
CA SER A 144 -14.64 15.22 11.04
C SER A 144 -16.02 15.03 10.39
N ALA A 145 -16.30 15.75 9.30
CA ALA A 145 -17.55 15.62 8.56
C ALA A 145 -17.74 14.19 8.02
N LEU A 146 -16.68 13.56 7.49
CA LEU A 146 -16.71 12.18 7.01
C LEU A 146 -16.92 11.17 8.15
N VAL A 147 -16.34 11.40 9.33
CA VAL A 147 -16.55 10.59 10.53
C VAL A 147 -18.01 10.67 10.98
N ASP A 148 -18.57 11.88 11.11
CA ASP A 148 -19.97 12.10 11.49
C ASP A 148 -20.93 11.51 10.46
N GLU A 149 -20.66 11.66 9.16
CA GLU A 149 -21.47 11.10 8.07
C GLU A 149 -21.48 9.56 8.12
N VAL A 150 -20.32 8.91 8.26
CA VAL A 150 -20.24 7.44 8.40
C VAL A 150 -20.94 6.96 9.67
N ILE A 151 -20.76 7.65 10.81
CA ILE A 151 -21.46 7.31 12.06
C ILE A 151 -22.99 7.51 11.93
N SER A 152 -23.46 8.48 11.15
CA SER A 152 -24.88 8.69 10.87
C SER A 152 -25.49 7.62 9.96
N SER A 153 -24.68 6.98 9.12
CA SER A 153 -25.10 5.91 8.20
C SER A 153 -25.25 4.53 8.87
N LEU A 154 -24.85 4.39 10.14
CA LEU A 154 -24.96 3.14 10.90
C LEU A 154 -26.25 3.09 11.72
N SER A 155 -26.81 1.88 11.88
CA SER A 155 -27.97 1.68 12.74
C SER A 155 -27.64 1.96 14.21
N ALA A 156 -28.64 2.40 14.98
CA ALA A 156 -28.48 2.75 16.39
C ALA A 156 -27.92 1.59 17.23
N GLU A 157 -28.30 0.34 16.91
CA GLU A 157 -27.79 -0.88 17.55
C GLU A 157 -26.27 -1.05 17.33
N VAL A 158 -25.78 -0.79 16.11
CA VAL A 158 -24.36 -0.86 15.78
C VAL A 158 -23.59 0.30 16.42
N ARG A 159 -24.18 1.51 16.47
CA ARG A 159 -23.59 2.70 17.11
C ARG A 159 -23.48 2.56 18.63
N ALA A 160 -24.46 1.95 19.29
CA ALA A 160 -24.45 1.70 20.74
C ALA A 160 -23.61 0.46 21.14
N GLY A 161 -23.32 -0.44 20.21
CA GLY A 161 -22.53 -1.63 20.47
C GLY A 161 -21.05 -1.33 20.73
N LYS A 162 -20.43 -2.05 21.68
CA LYS A 162 -18.98 -1.97 21.98
C LYS A 162 -18.05 -2.25 20.77
N GLY A 163 -18.59 -2.76 19.67
CA GLY A 163 -17.88 -2.99 18.40
C GLY A 163 -17.95 -1.85 17.38
N ALA A 164 -18.70 -0.76 17.63
CA ALA A 164 -18.97 0.33 16.67
C ALA A 164 -17.73 0.86 15.92
N MET A 165 -16.59 0.90 16.61
CA MET A 165 -15.28 1.33 16.09
C MET A 165 -14.88 0.62 14.77
N GLY A 166 -15.17 -0.68 14.64
CA GLY A 166 -14.77 -1.49 13.48
C GLY A 166 -15.53 -1.09 12.21
N PRO A 167 -16.87 -1.15 12.21
CA PRO A 167 -17.69 -0.68 11.10
C PRO A 167 -17.44 0.77 10.69
N VAL A 168 -17.29 1.71 11.66
CA VAL A 168 -17.00 3.11 11.35
C VAL A 168 -15.65 3.26 10.66
N MET A 169 -14.58 2.66 11.22
CA MET A 169 -13.25 2.70 10.62
C MET A 169 -13.26 2.09 9.21
N LYS A 170 -13.98 1.00 8.99
CA LYS A 170 -14.13 0.38 7.67
C LYS A 170 -14.81 1.35 6.69
N GLY A 171 -15.97 1.93 7.03
CA GLY A 171 -16.71 2.84 6.15
C GLY A 171 -15.94 4.11 5.80
N ILE A 172 -15.14 4.65 6.72
CA ILE A 172 -14.24 5.79 6.46
C ILE A 172 -13.15 5.39 5.46
N LEU A 173 -12.49 4.24 5.65
CA LEU A 173 -11.45 3.77 4.74
C LEU A 173 -12.01 3.46 3.33
N GLU A 174 -13.23 2.92 3.23
CA GLU A 174 -13.92 2.67 1.96
C GLU A 174 -14.27 3.99 1.24
N LYS A 175 -14.74 5.02 1.95
CA LYS A 175 -14.99 6.35 1.36
C LYS A 175 -13.74 7.14 1.01
N LEU A 176 -12.65 6.99 1.77
CA LEU A 176 -11.36 7.63 1.48
C LEU A 176 -10.63 7.00 0.29
N GLY A 177 -10.88 5.73 -0.04
CA GLY A 177 -10.26 5.05 -1.18
C GLY A 177 -8.73 5.12 -1.13
N GLU A 178 -8.10 5.66 -2.17
CA GLU A 178 -6.64 5.87 -2.22
C GLU A 178 -6.13 6.82 -1.12
N ALA A 179 -6.91 7.85 -0.75
CA ALA A 179 -6.55 8.79 0.31
C ALA A 179 -6.50 8.11 1.70
N ALA A 180 -7.08 6.91 1.86
CA ALA A 180 -6.94 6.10 3.07
C ALA A 180 -5.49 5.69 3.36
N GLY A 181 -4.61 5.70 2.33
CA GLY A 181 -3.17 5.55 2.51
C GLY A 181 -2.50 6.81 3.08
N VAL A 182 -3.08 8.00 2.85
CA VAL A 182 -2.48 9.31 3.15
C VAL A 182 -2.81 9.82 4.56
N VAL A 183 -3.99 9.52 5.09
CA VAL A 183 -4.43 9.93 6.44
C VAL A 183 -3.77 9.06 7.53
N ASP A 184 -3.44 9.61 8.71
CA ASP A 184 -3.03 8.77 9.86
C ASP A 184 -4.23 8.00 10.45
N ARG A 185 -4.10 6.68 10.52
CA ARG A 185 -5.12 5.81 11.14
C ARG A 185 -5.26 6.06 12.64
N LYS A 186 -4.23 6.60 13.32
CA LYS A 186 -4.32 7.05 14.72
C LYS A 186 -5.22 8.27 14.85
N GLU A 187 -5.14 9.20 13.90
CA GLU A 187 -5.95 10.42 13.88
C GLU A 187 -7.42 10.09 13.60
N ILE A 188 -7.71 9.29 12.57
CA ILE A 188 -9.07 8.73 12.34
C ILE A 188 -9.53 7.99 13.60
N GLY A 189 -8.65 7.19 14.22
CA GLY A 189 -8.94 6.47 15.45
C GLY A 189 -9.35 7.38 16.61
N ARG A 190 -8.67 8.52 16.78
CA ARG A 190 -9.01 9.54 17.79
C ARG A 190 -10.36 10.19 17.49
N LEU A 191 -10.56 10.66 16.24
CA LEU A 191 -11.80 11.33 15.82
C LEU A 191 -13.02 10.43 15.96
N VAL A 192 -12.93 9.16 15.54
CA VAL A 192 -14.01 8.18 15.69
C VAL A 192 -14.29 7.89 17.18
N GLN A 193 -13.26 7.76 18.01
CA GLN A 193 -13.46 7.54 19.45
C GLN A 193 -14.06 8.78 20.16
N GLU A 194 -13.83 9.97 19.63
CA GLU A 194 -14.40 11.22 20.15
C GLU A 194 -15.87 11.37 19.72
N ALA A 195 -16.18 11.15 18.44
CA ALA A 195 -17.54 11.20 17.88
C ALA A 195 -18.46 10.07 18.39
N LEU A 196 -17.92 8.90 18.76
CA LEU A 196 -18.69 7.81 19.40
C LEU A 196 -18.92 8.01 20.92
N LYS A 197 -18.32 9.03 21.54
CA LYS A 197 -18.60 9.43 22.94
C LYS A 197 -19.64 10.56 23.03
N ARG A 198 -20.15 11.03 21.89
CA ARG A 198 -21.05 12.18 21.72
C ARG A 198 -22.46 11.73 21.30
#